data_AF-K6UCV7-F1
#
_entry.id   AF-K6UCV7-F1
#
_cell.length_a   1.000
_cell.length_b   1.000
_cell.length_c   1.000
_cell.angle_alpha   90.00
_cell.angle_beta   90.00
_cell.angle_gamma   90.00
#
_symmetry.space_group_name_H-M   'P 1'
#
loop_
_entity.id
_entity.type
_entity.pdbx_description
1 polymer ?
#
loop_
_entity_poly.entity_id
_entity_poly.type
_entity_poly.pdbx_seq_one_letter_code
_entity_poly.pdbx_strand_id
1 'polypeptide(L)'
;MNTYQSLLFLLAMVLAVNYTFAKVTADTQCKNGYVVQMSNHFECKCNNGFVLANENTCEEKHDCEDPQNENKSCGEYAACASSIVNVKENSILCICLEEHTLVKDVCIPNNCRGIVCGQGKCILDPANAKNTMCSCDIGTTLDESKKCVKPGKTDCELKCKANEECKLTENYYKCVAKGSGGQGSGGEGSGGEGSGGQGSGGQGSGGATGAGYSLMNGSAVISILVVFAFFMMSLV
;
A
#
# COMPACT_ATOMS: atom_id res chain seq x y z
N MET A 1 33.43 21.11 1.77
CA MET A 1 32.25 20.74 2.57
C MET A 1 32.76 20.04 3.82
N ASN A 2 32.38 20.48 5.02
CA ASN A 2 32.97 19.97 6.28
C ASN A 2 32.67 18.46 6.41
N THR A 3 33.66 17.64 6.74
CA THR A 3 33.56 16.17 6.73
C THR A 3 32.41 15.67 7.60
N TYR A 4 32.14 16.36 8.71
CA TYR A 4 31.01 16.13 9.61
C TYR A 4 29.63 16.39 8.96
N GLN A 5 29.51 17.41 8.12
CA GLN A 5 28.26 17.73 7.41
C GLN A 5 27.94 16.64 6.38
N SER A 6 28.96 16.12 5.70
CA SER A 6 28.82 15.03 4.72
C SER A 6 28.40 13.71 5.40
N LEU A 7 28.97 13.42 6.57
CA LEU A 7 28.64 12.22 7.37
C LEU A 7 27.21 12.26 7.92
N LEU A 8 26.77 13.43 8.41
CA LEU A 8 25.39 13.63 8.87
C LEU A 8 24.37 13.50 7.74
N PHE A 9 24.70 13.98 6.54
CA PHE A 9 23.83 13.86 5.38
C PHE A 9 23.70 12.40 4.90
N LEU A 10 24.81 11.65 4.89
CA LEU A 10 24.81 10.21 4.61
C LEU A 10 23.98 9.43 5.63
N LEU A 11 24.14 9.72 6.92
CA LEU A 11 23.34 9.11 7.98
C LEU A 11 21.85 9.42 7.81
N ALA A 12 21.50 10.66 7.48
CA ALA A 12 20.12 11.06 7.22
C ALA A 12 19.52 10.35 6.00
N MET A 13 20.29 10.16 4.93
CA MET A 13 19.84 9.41 3.75
C MET A 13 19.66 7.92 4.05
N VAL A 14 20.59 7.28 4.79
CA VAL A 14 20.45 5.88 5.21
C VAL A 14 19.23 5.69 6.13
N LEU A 15 19.00 6.62 7.05
CA LEU A 15 17.82 6.61 7.92
C LEU A 15 16.53 6.81 7.11
N ALA A 16 16.51 7.71 6.12
CA ALA A 16 15.36 7.93 5.27
C ALA A 16 15.01 6.70 4.42
N VAL A 17 16.00 6.03 3.83
CA VAL A 17 15.80 4.80 3.03
C VAL A 17 15.27 3.66 3.90
N ASN A 18 15.82 3.47 5.10
CA ASN A 18 15.30 2.46 6.04
C ASN A 18 13.88 2.77 6.50
N TYR A 19 13.51 4.05 6.61
CA TYR A 19 12.15 4.46 6.97
C TYR A 19 11.13 4.19 5.86
N THR A 20 11.54 4.30 4.58
CA THR A 20 10.65 4.03 3.44
C THR A 20 10.31 2.55 3.22
N PHE A 21 11.15 1.62 3.69
CA PHE A 21 10.88 0.16 3.59
C PHE A 21 10.62 -0.47 4.97
N ALA A 22 10.25 0.35 5.95
CA ALA A 22 10.02 -0.12 7.30
C ALA A 22 8.70 -0.89 7.38
N LYS A 23 8.77 -2.10 7.95
CA LYS A 23 7.65 -2.87 8.49
C LYS A 23 6.61 -1.94 9.14
N VAL A 24 5.31 -2.16 8.85
CA VAL A 24 4.25 -1.46 9.57
C VAL A 24 4.25 -1.88 11.04
N THR A 25 4.21 -0.88 11.92
CA THR A 25 4.17 -1.01 13.38
C THR A 25 3.06 -0.12 13.94
N ALA A 26 2.81 -0.20 15.25
CA ALA A 26 1.89 0.70 15.95
C ALA A 26 2.26 2.19 15.82
N ASP A 27 3.52 2.51 15.49
CA ASP A 27 4.01 3.88 15.30
C ASP A 27 4.00 4.33 13.83
N THR A 28 3.65 3.45 12.89
CA THR A 28 3.67 3.78 11.47
C THR A 28 2.63 4.84 11.13
N GLN A 29 3.03 5.82 10.33
CA GLN A 29 2.11 6.81 9.78
C GLN A 29 1.60 6.32 8.43
N CYS A 30 0.33 5.90 8.39
CA CYS A 30 -0.33 5.54 7.14
C CYS A 30 -0.77 6.80 6.40
N LYS A 31 -0.13 7.15 5.28
CA LYS A 31 -0.51 8.31 4.47
C LYS A 31 -1.87 8.03 3.80
N ASN A 32 -2.85 8.91 4.00
CA ASN A 32 -4.24 8.75 3.54
C ASN A 32 -4.93 7.46 4.04
N GLY A 33 -4.52 6.98 5.22
CA GLY A 33 -5.10 5.80 5.85
C GLY A 33 -4.93 5.83 7.37
N TYR A 34 -5.01 4.66 7.98
CA TYR A 34 -4.83 4.46 9.42
C TYR A 34 -4.26 3.07 9.70
N VAL A 35 -3.52 2.95 10.81
CA VAL A 35 -2.98 1.66 11.25
C VAL A 35 -4.10 0.81 11.84
N VAL A 36 -4.12 -0.46 11.48
CA VAL A 36 -4.93 -1.49 12.12
C VAL A 36 -4.04 -2.60 12.65
N GLN A 37 -4.58 -3.38 13.59
CA GLN A 37 -3.90 -4.53 14.16
C GLN A 37 -4.71 -5.80 13.94
N MET A 38 -4.04 -6.83 13.42
CA MET A 38 -4.51 -8.22 13.42
C MET A 38 -3.78 -9.01 14.52
N SER A 39 -3.96 -10.33 14.58
CA SER A 39 -3.37 -11.13 15.67
C SER A 39 -1.83 -11.06 15.74
N ASN A 40 -1.17 -10.98 14.59
CA ASN A 40 0.29 -11.14 14.50
C ASN A 40 1.01 -10.04 13.70
N HIS A 41 0.29 -9.01 13.20
CA HIS A 41 0.92 -7.88 12.52
C HIS A 41 0.06 -6.60 12.61
N PHE A 42 0.71 -5.49 12.28
CA PHE A 42 0.07 -4.23 11.97
C PHE A 42 0.08 -4.02 10.45
N GLU A 43 -0.90 -3.30 9.96
CA GLU A 43 -0.96 -2.88 8.56
C GLU A 43 -1.71 -1.57 8.41
N CYS A 44 -1.55 -0.93 7.26
CA CYS A 44 -2.33 0.24 6.91
C CYS A 44 -3.63 -0.17 6.20
N LYS A 45 -4.76 0.39 6.63
CA LYS A 45 -6.00 0.43 5.86
C LYS A 45 -6.22 1.83 5.32
N CYS A 46 -6.64 1.91 4.06
CA CYS A 46 -6.87 3.18 3.38
C CYS A 46 -8.20 3.82 3.75
N ASN A 47 -8.25 5.14 3.64
CA ASN A 47 -9.51 5.89 3.70
C ASN A 47 -10.37 5.57 2.46
N ASN A 48 -11.67 5.85 2.54
CA ASN A 48 -12.59 5.60 1.42
C ASN A 48 -12.13 6.33 0.15
N GLY A 49 -12.12 5.61 -0.98
CA GLY A 49 -11.65 6.12 -2.27
C GLY A 49 -10.15 5.97 -2.51
N PHE A 50 -9.39 5.47 -1.53
CA PHE A 50 -7.95 5.22 -1.63
C PHE A 50 -7.64 3.72 -1.58
N VAL A 51 -6.49 3.34 -2.14
CA VAL A 51 -5.95 1.96 -2.17
C VAL A 51 -4.45 1.98 -1.85
N LEU A 52 -3.90 0.89 -1.33
CA LEU A 52 -2.48 0.78 -0.99
C LEU A 52 -1.64 0.80 -2.26
N ALA A 53 -0.80 1.82 -2.42
CA ALA A 53 0.27 1.83 -3.42
C ALA A 53 1.52 1.10 -2.89
N ASN A 54 1.69 1.07 -1.57
CA ASN A 54 2.68 0.29 -0.83
C ASN A 54 2.19 0.10 0.62
N GLU A 55 3.02 -0.48 1.49
CA GLU A 55 2.63 -0.94 2.84
C GLU A 55 2.15 0.18 3.77
N ASN A 56 2.53 1.44 3.53
CA ASN A 56 2.15 2.57 4.38
C ASN A 56 1.55 3.78 3.65
N THR A 57 1.40 3.70 2.33
CA THR A 57 0.91 4.81 1.51
C THR A 57 -0.32 4.40 0.74
N CYS A 58 -1.40 5.15 0.96
CA CYS A 58 -2.62 5.05 0.20
C CYS A 58 -2.71 6.18 -0.83
N GLU A 59 -3.05 5.81 -2.07
CA GLU A 59 -3.26 6.72 -3.19
C GLU A 59 -4.71 6.63 -3.68
N GLU A 60 -5.18 7.68 -4.36
CA GLU A 60 -6.53 7.67 -4.94
C GLU A 60 -6.67 6.50 -5.91
N LYS A 61 -7.83 5.84 -5.86
CA LYS A 61 -8.14 4.75 -6.79
C LYS A 61 -8.58 5.35 -8.13
N HIS A 62 -7.89 4.98 -9.20
CA HIS A 62 -8.19 5.40 -10.56
C HIS A 62 -8.78 4.28 -11.41
N ASP A 63 -9.54 4.68 -12.42
CA ASP A 63 -10.05 3.79 -13.46
C ASP A 63 -9.05 3.70 -14.61
N CYS A 64 -8.70 2.47 -15.01
CA CYS A 64 -7.77 2.23 -16.09
C CYS A 64 -8.41 2.31 -17.49
N GLU A 65 -9.73 2.50 -17.57
CA GLU A 65 -10.38 2.83 -18.85
C GLU A 65 -9.95 4.22 -19.38
N ASP A 66 -9.50 5.12 -18.52
CA ASP A 66 -8.94 6.42 -18.90
C ASP A 66 -7.43 6.32 -19.17
N PRO A 67 -6.95 6.55 -20.40
CA PRO A 67 -5.54 6.51 -20.74
C PRO A 67 -4.66 7.48 -19.94
N GLN A 68 -5.23 8.57 -19.40
CA GLN A 68 -4.52 9.54 -18.56
C GLN A 68 -4.15 8.98 -17.17
N ASN A 69 -4.69 7.82 -16.81
CA ASN A 69 -4.41 7.14 -15.55
C ASN A 69 -3.29 6.10 -15.65
N GLU A 70 -2.56 6.03 -16.78
CA GLU A 70 -1.38 5.17 -16.87
C GLU A 70 -0.41 5.44 -15.70
N ASN A 71 0.08 4.36 -15.09
CA ASN A 71 0.92 4.32 -13.89
C ASN A 71 0.26 4.81 -12.59
N LYS A 72 -1.05 5.10 -12.59
CA LYS A 72 -1.78 5.45 -11.35
C LYS A 72 -2.35 4.22 -10.66
N SER A 73 -2.50 4.32 -9.33
CA SER A 73 -3.08 3.28 -8.49
C SER A 73 -4.52 2.96 -8.88
N CYS A 74 -4.86 1.67 -9.00
CA CYS A 74 -6.18 1.21 -9.45
C CYS A 74 -6.79 0.13 -8.54
N GLY A 75 -6.01 -0.40 -7.61
CA GLY A 75 -6.39 -1.41 -6.64
C GLY A 75 -5.32 -1.53 -5.56
N GLU A 76 -5.58 -2.35 -4.54
CA GLU A 76 -4.58 -2.66 -3.51
C GLU A 76 -3.36 -3.30 -4.20
N TYR A 77 -2.19 -2.69 -4.05
CA TYR A 77 -0.94 -3.09 -4.69
C TYR A 77 -1.06 -3.28 -6.20
N ALA A 78 -1.81 -2.40 -6.88
CA ALA A 78 -2.04 -2.46 -8.32
C ALA A 78 -2.03 -1.09 -8.98
N ALA A 79 -1.51 -1.02 -10.21
CA ALA A 79 -1.47 0.19 -11.02
C ALA A 79 -1.96 -0.07 -12.45
N CYS A 80 -2.47 0.99 -13.09
CA CYS A 80 -2.85 0.94 -14.49
C CYS A 80 -1.61 0.84 -15.38
N ALA A 81 -1.54 -0.19 -16.22
CA ALA A 81 -0.44 -0.36 -17.16
C ALA A 81 -0.94 -0.84 -18.53
N SER A 82 -0.26 -0.39 -19.57
CA SER A 82 -0.47 -0.83 -20.94
C SER A 82 -0.27 -2.35 -21.06
N SER A 83 -1.28 -3.05 -21.59
CA SER A 83 -1.21 -4.50 -21.80
C SER A 83 -1.18 -4.82 -23.30
N ILE A 84 -0.21 -5.63 -23.74
CA ILE A 84 -0.13 -6.11 -25.13
C ILE A 84 -0.92 -7.41 -25.23
N VAL A 85 -2.24 -7.35 -25.08
CA VAL A 85 -3.11 -8.53 -25.25
C VAL A 85 -3.77 -8.44 -26.62
N ASN A 86 -3.13 -9.06 -27.61
CA ASN A 86 -3.64 -9.37 -28.95
C ASN A 86 -4.10 -8.20 -29.86
N VAL A 87 -3.20 -7.74 -30.74
CA VAL A 87 -3.39 -7.23 -32.13
C VAL A 87 -4.44 -6.13 -32.43
N LYS A 88 -5.35 -5.74 -31.53
CA LYS A 88 -6.20 -4.55 -31.68
C LYS A 88 -6.44 -3.89 -30.33
N GLU A 89 -6.03 -2.62 -30.29
CA GLU A 89 -6.16 -1.62 -29.22
C GLU A 89 -5.25 -1.82 -28.00
N ASN A 90 -4.43 -0.79 -27.75
CA ASN A 90 -3.66 -0.61 -26.53
C ASN A 90 -4.65 -0.44 -25.36
N SER A 91 -5.09 -1.54 -24.75
CA SER A 91 -5.90 -1.47 -23.53
C SER A 91 -4.98 -1.29 -22.32
N ILE A 92 -5.27 -0.29 -21.49
CA ILE A 92 -4.64 -0.14 -20.18
C ILE A 92 -5.45 -0.98 -19.20
N LEU A 93 -4.77 -1.86 -18.46
CA LEU A 93 -5.40 -2.75 -17.48
C LEU A 93 -4.86 -2.44 -16.09
N CYS A 94 -5.69 -2.68 -15.07
CA CYS A 94 -5.24 -2.67 -13.70
C CYS A 94 -4.44 -3.95 -13.44
N ILE A 95 -3.12 -3.83 -13.23
CA ILE A 95 -2.23 -4.96 -12.98
C ILE A 95 -1.59 -4.84 -11.61
N CYS A 96 -1.30 -5.98 -10.98
CA CYS A 96 -0.56 -6.00 -9.73
C CYS A 96 0.84 -5.41 -9.92
N LEU A 97 1.32 -4.71 -8.89
CA LEU A 97 2.69 -4.23 -8.81
C LEU A 97 3.68 -5.41 -8.79
N GLU A 98 4.96 -5.11 -9.00
CA GLU A 98 6.03 -6.10 -8.88
C GLU A 98 5.95 -6.83 -7.53
N GLU A 99 6.36 -8.09 -7.51
CA GLU A 99 6.26 -8.99 -6.36
C GLU A 99 4.83 -9.33 -5.87
N HIS A 100 3.80 -8.92 -6.61
CA HIS A 100 2.41 -9.27 -6.33
C HIS A 100 1.76 -10.04 -7.48
N THR A 101 0.79 -10.89 -7.13
CA THR A 101 0.01 -11.67 -8.08
C THR A 101 -1.47 -11.58 -7.78
N LEU A 102 -2.28 -11.54 -8.84
CA LEU A 102 -3.72 -11.42 -8.74
C LEU A 102 -4.33 -12.76 -8.30
N VAL A 103 -5.00 -12.77 -7.15
CA VAL A 103 -5.74 -13.92 -6.64
C VAL A 103 -7.10 -13.44 -6.14
N LYS A 104 -8.18 -13.92 -6.77
CA LYS A 104 -9.57 -13.52 -6.45
C LYS A 104 -9.74 -11.99 -6.45
N ASP A 105 -9.25 -11.34 -7.51
CA ASP A 105 -9.35 -9.89 -7.73
C ASP A 105 -8.60 -9.01 -6.72
N VAL A 106 -7.71 -9.60 -5.91
CA VAL A 106 -6.82 -8.87 -4.98
C VAL A 106 -5.37 -9.22 -5.31
N CYS A 107 -4.51 -8.20 -5.37
CA CYS A 107 -3.07 -8.43 -5.49
C CYS A 107 -2.50 -8.80 -4.13
N ILE A 108 -1.90 -9.99 -4.06
CA ILE A 108 -1.25 -10.51 -2.87
C ILE A 108 0.24 -10.74 -3.16
N PRO A 109 1.12 -10.74 -2.15
CA PRO A 109 2.53 -11.06 -2.36
C PRO A 109 2.70 -12.41 -3.07
N ASN A 110 3.64 -12.51 -4.01
CA ASN A 110 3.91 -13.72 -4.79
C ASN A 110 4.11 -14.96 -3.90
N ASN A 111 4.83 -14.79 -2.79
CA ASN A 111 5.13 -15.87 -1.83
C ASN A 111 3.87 -16.38 -1.12
N CYS A 112 2.80 -15.58 -1.07
CA CYS A 112 1.52 -15.95 -0.49
C CYS A 112 0.60 -16.72 -1.46
N ARG A 113 1.00 -16.89 -2.73
CA ARG A 113 0.20 -17.61 -3.71
C ARG A 113 -0.04 -19.06 -3.29
N GLY A 114 -1.31 -19.43 -3.19
CA GLY A 114 -1.74 -20.79 -2.81
C GLY A 114 -1.70 -21.09 -1.30
N ILE A 115 -1.29 -20.13 -0.47
CA ILE A 115 -1.30 -20.28 0.99
C ILE A 115 -2.70 -19.97 1.53
N VAL A 116 -3.29 -20.93 2.24
CA VAL A 116 -4.62 -20.81 2.83
C VAL A 116 -4.50 -20.70 4.35
N CYS A 117 -4.87 -19.52 4.88
CA CYS A 117 -4.74 -19.20 6.30
C CYS A 117 -6.00 -19.39 7.14
N GLY A 118 -7.15 -19.69 6.54
CA GLY A 118 -8.41 -19.82 7.31
C GLY A 118 -9.00 -18.44 7.63
N GLN A 119 -9.31 -18.19 8.91
CA GLN A 119 -9.85 -16.91 9.42
C GLN A 119 -8.74 -15.87 9.57
N GLY A 120 -8.18 -15.47 8.43
CA GLY A 120 -7.05 -14.56 8.37
C GLY A 120 -6.45 -14.55 6.97
N LYS A 121 -5.22 -14.06 6.86
CA LYS A 121 -4.53 -13.90 5.59
C LYS A 121 -3.06 -14.25 5.67
N CYS A 122 -2.51 -14.60 4.50
CA CYS A 122 -1.07 -14.75 4.37
C CYS A 122 -0.41 -13.38 4.29
N ILE A 123 0.70 -13.23 5.00
CA ILE A 123 1.56 -12.06 4.98
C ILE A 123 3.02 -12.52 4.80
N LEU A 124 3.87 -11.60 4.37
CA LEU A 124 5.32 -11.76 4.56
C LEU A 124 5.61 -11.61 6.05
N ASP A 125 6.45 -12.49 6.60
CA ASP A 125 6.81 -12.47 8.02
C ASP A 125 7.50 -11.12 8.34
N PRO A 126 6.93 -10.29 9.25
CA PRO A 126 7.50 -9.00 9.57
C PRO A 126 8.91 -9.08 10.21
N ALA A 127 9.32 -10.24 10.74
CA ALA A 127 10.68 -10.46 11.23
C ALA A 127 11.64 -10.91 10.13
N ASN A 128 11.12 -11.49 9.03
CA ASN A 128 11.91 -11.95 7.90
C ASN A 128 11.06 -12.02 6.62
N ALA A 129 11.10 -10.97 5.81
CA ALA A 129 10.28 -10.85 4.59
C ALA A 129 10.49 -11.95 3.54
N LYS A 130 11.51 -12.82 3.69
CA LYS A 130 11.69 -14.01 2.84
C LYS A 130 10.72 -15.15 3.18
N ASN A 131 10.19 -15.16 4.40
CA ASN A 131 9.25 -16.15 4.87
C ASN A 131 7.82 -15.63 4.78
N THR A 132 6.86 -16.54 4.71
CA THR A 132 5.44 -16.23 4.84
C THR A 132 4.89 -16.80 6.13
N MET A 133 3.85 -16.14 6.64
CA MET A 133 3.08 -16.64 7.77
C MET A 133 1.62 -16.26 7.63
N CYS A 134 0.77 -16.93 8.40
CA CYS A 134 -0.61 -16.50 8.55
C CYS A 134 -0.71 -15.46 9.68
N SER A 135 -1.42 -14.37 9.40
CA SER A 135 -1.95 -13.50 10.44
C SER A 135 -3.46 -13.68 10.51
N CYS A 136 -3.96 -13.78 11.73
CA CYS A 136 -5.32 -14.17 12.02
C CYS A 136 -6.19 -12.96 12.35
N ASP A 137 -7.47 -13.13 12.08
CA ASP A 137 -8.52 -12.23 12.52
C ASP A 137 -8.53 -12.16 14.05
N ILE A 138 -8.80 -10.98 14.61
CA ILE A 138 -8.91 -10.81 16.07
C ILE A 138 -10.02 -11.72 16.60
N GLY A 139 -9.70 -12.50 17.63
CA GLY A 139 -10.55 -13.58 18.15
C GLY A 139 -10.09 -14.98 17.72
N THR A 140 -9.11 -15.06 16.81
CA THR A 140 -8.51 -16.32 16.37
C THR A 140 -6.99 -16.31 16.51
N THR A 141 -6.39 -17.50 16.53
CA THR A 141 -4.94 -17.70 16.64
C THR A 141 -4.52 -18.90 15.79
N LEU A 142 -3.20 -19.04 15.64
CA LEU A 142 -2.57 -20.12 14.90
C LEU A 142 -2.76 -21.47 15.61
N ASP A 143 -3.11 -22.50 14.84
CA ASP A 143 -3.08 -23.89 15.27
C ASP A 143 -1.67 -24.50 15.14
N GLU A 144 -1.55 -25.80 15.40
CA GLU A 144 -0.32 -26.57 15.24
C GLU A 144 0.18 -26.53 13.78
N SER A 145 -0.72 -26.38 12.82
CA SER A 145 -0.45 -26.28 11.38
C SER A 145 -0.18 -24.85 10.90
N LYS A 146 -0.09 -23.88 11.82
CA LYS A 146 0.13 -22.45 11.54
C LYS A 146 -0.98 -21.80 10.71
N LYS A 147 -2.23 -22.24 10.89
CA LYS A 147 -3.44 -21.67 10.29
C LYS A 147 -4.36 -21.07 11.33
N CYS A 148 -5.14 -20.08 10.92
CA CYS A 148 -6.08 -19.34 11.75
C CYS A 148 -7.42 -20.08 11.87
N VAL A 149 -7.44 -21.12 12.71
CA VAL A 149 -8.63 -21.97 12.91
C VAL A 149 -9.00 -22.16 14.38
N LYS A 150 -8.14 -21.73 15.31
CA LYS A 150 -8.40 -21.84 16.75
C LYS A 150 -8.89 -20.51 17.30
N PRO A 151 -9.89 -20.51 18.19
CA PRO A 151 -10.21 -19.33 18.99
C PRO A 151 -9.01 -18.89 19.82
N GLY A 152 -8.76 -17.59 19.90
CA GLY A 152 -7.63 -17.03 20.61
C GLY A 152 -7.85 -15.55 20.94
N LYS A 153 -7.19 -15.08 21.99
CA LYS A 153 -7.24 -13.65 22.36
C LYS A 153 -5.96 -12.98 21.88
N THR A 154 -6.13 -11.78 21.34
CA THR A 154 -5.05 -10.85 21.04
C THR A 154 -5.40 -9.55 21.77
N ASP A 155 -4.46 -9.05 22.56
CA ASP A 155 -4.61 -7.76 23.23
C ASP A 155 -4.32 -6.64 22.23
N CYS A 156 -5.05 -5.52 22.35
CA CYS A 156 -4.80 -4.38 21.49
C CYS A 156 -3.53 -3.63 21.93
N GLU A 157 -2.61 -3.44 20.98
CA GLU A 157 -1.32 -2.78 21.12
C GLU A 157 -1.26 -1.47 20.32
N LEU A 158 -2.36 -1.04 19.69
CA LEU A 158 -2.45 0.22 18.98
C LEU A 158 -2.26 1.42 19.92
N LYS A 159 -1.48 2.40 19.46
CA LYS A 159 -1.24 3.67 20.16
C LYS A 159 -2.29 4.70 19.75
N CYS A 160 -3.48 4.59 20.34
CA CYS A 160 -4.58 5.53 20.06
C CYS A 160 -4.37 6.90 20.73
N LYS A 161 -4.92 7.97 20.13
CA LYS A 161 -4.86 9.32 20.71
C LYS A 161 -5.65 9.39 22.01
N ALA A 162 -5.42 10.43 22.81
CA ALA A 162 -6.07 10.59 24.12
C ALA A 162 -7.62 10.59 24.06
N ASN A 163 -8.20 11.09 22.96
CA ASN A 163 -9.65 11.11 22.70
C ASN A 163 -10.15 9.88 21.91
N GLU A 164 -9.30 8.88 21.70
CA GLU A 164 -9.61 7.65 20.98
C GLU A 164 -9.44 6.43 21.87
N GLU A 165 -10.11 5.35 21.53
CA GLU A 165 -10.02 4.05 22.17
C GLU A 165 -9.82 2.96 21.11
N CYS A 166 -9.09 1.91 21.46
CA CYS A 166 -8.94 0.77 20.57
C CYS A 166 -10.21 -0.09 20.59
N LYS A 167 -10.85 -0.28 19.44
CA LYS A 167 -12.02 -1.16 19.29
C LYS A 167 -11.80 -2.21 18.22
N LEU A 168 -12.37 -3.38 18.48
CA LEU A 168 -12.58 -4.38 17.45
C LEU A 168 -13.60 -3.85 16.45
N THR A 169 -13.19 -3.75 15.19
CA THR A 169 -14.02 -3.39 14.05
C THR A 169 -13.96 -4.56 13.07
N GLU A 170 -15.08 -5.24 12.87
CA GLU A 170 -15.14 -6.48 12.08
C GLU A 170 -14.20 -7.56 12.67
N ASN A 171 -13.01 -7.71 12.07
CA ASN A 171 -12.01 -8.73 12.37
C ASN A 171 -10.62 -8.15 12.74
N TYR A 172 -10.50 -6.84 12.93
CA TYR A 172 -9.25 -6.17 13.30
C TYR A 172 -9.46 -5.09 14.37
N TYR A 173 -8.41 -4.72 15.07
CA TYR A 173 -8.43 -3.57 15.96
C TYR A 173 -8.17 -2.27 15.20
N LYS A 174 -8.86 -1.20 15.59
CA LYS A 174 -8.68 0.18 15.10
C LYS A 174 -8.89 1.18 16.23
N CYS A 175 -8.17 2.29 16.19
CA CYS A 175 -8.46 3.45 17.04
C CYS A 175 -9.71 4.19 16.56
N VAL A 176 -10.68 4.40 17.45
CA VAL A 176 -11.93 5.12 17.19
C VAL A 176 -12.17 6.19 18.24
N ALA A 177 -12.87 7.27 17.91
CA ALA A 177 -13.16 8.34 18.87
C ALA A 177 -13.99 7.83 20.07
N LYS A 178 -13.59 8.19 21.29
CA LYS A 178 -14.34 7.89 22.52
C LYS A 178 -15.73 8.51 22.41
N GLY A 179 -16.77 7.72 22.67
CA GLY A 179 -18.17 8.17 22.58
C GLY A 179 -18.85 7.96 21.21
N SER A 180 -18.15 7.43 20.21
CA SER A 180 -18.75 7.02 18.92
C SER A 180 -19.53 5.69 18.97
N GLY A 181 -19.89 5.23 20.18
CA GLY A 181 -20.68 4.00 20.35
C GLY A 181 -22.18 4.27 20.24
N GLY A 182 -22.76 4.10 19.05
CA GLY A 182 -24.21 4.05 18.90
C GLY A 182 -24.71 3.88 17.45
N GLN A 183 -25.56 2.85 17.28
CA GLN A 183 -26.51 2.58 16.18
C GLN A 183 -25.92 1.80 14.97
N GLY A 184 -26.35 0.58 14.64
CA GLY A 184 -27.66 -0.04 14.82
C GLY A 184 -28.40 -0.10 13.48
N SER A 185 -28.58 -1.31 12.99
CA SER A 185 -29.41 -1.83 11.89
C SER A 185 -30.44 -0.91 11.21
N GLY A 186 -30.51 -1.02 9.88
CA GLY A 186 -31.75 -1.03 9.10
C GLY A 186 -32.33 0.32 8.67
N GLY A 187 -32.36 0.56 7.36
CA GLY A 187 -33.12 1.64 6.76
C GLY A 187 -32.94 1.70 5.25
N GLU A 188 -33.75 0.94 4.51
CA GLU A 188 -34.02 1.16 3.09
C GLU A 188 -34.45 2.61 2.86
N GLY A 189 -33.74 3.29 1.96
CA GLY A 189 -34.10 4.59 1.44
C GLY A 189 -34.09 4.52 -0.08
N SER A 190 -35.26 4.28 -0.67
CA SER A 190 -35.51 4.30 -2.11
C SER A 190 -35.52 5.73 -2.64
N GLY A 191 -35.05 5.91 -3.87
CA GLY A 191 -35.56 6.94 -4.78
C GLY A 191 -34.55 7.99 -5.24
N GLY A 192 -34.38 8.07 -6.57
CA GLY A 192 -33.84 9.26 -7.21
C GLY A 192 -33.13 9.02 -8.54
N GLU A 193 -33.89 8.74 -9.60
CA GLU A 193 -33.43 8.95 -10.98
C GLU A 193 -33.02 10.41 -11.21
N GLY A 194 -31.95 10.63 -11.97
CA GLY A 194 -31.48 11.95 -12.38
C GLY A 194 -30.54 11.87 -13.57
N SER A 195 -31.11 12.07 -14.76
CA SER A 195 -30.50 12.01 -16.08
C SER A 195 -29.51 13.14 -16.40
N GLY A 196 -28.51 12.83 -17.23
CA GLY A 196 -28.09 13.66 -18.38
C GLY A 196 -27.16 14.85 -18.11
N GLY A 197 -26.01 14.86 -18.80
CA GLY A 197 -25.14 16.03 -18.87
C GLY A 197 -23.88 15.82 -19.70
N GLN A 198 -24.05 15.69 -21.01
CA GLN A 198 -23.00 15.69 -22.02
C GLN A 198 -22.37 17.10 -22.14
N GLY A 199 -21.05 17.21 -22.10
CA GLY A 199 -20.33 18.47 -22.28
C GLY A 199 -18.95 18.25 -22.92
N SER A 200 -18.84 18.64 -24.19
CA SER A 200 -17.65 18.55 -25.04
C SER A 200 -16.80 19.82 -25.00
N GLY A 201 -15.49 19.68 -25.26
CA GLY A 201 -14.57 20.77 -25.64
C GLY A 201 -13.34 20.85 -24.72
N GLY A 202 -12.09 20.88 -25.17
CA GLY A 202 -11.57 21.01 -26.52
C GLY A 202 -10.05 20.73 -26.58
N GLN A 203 -9.66 20.26 -27.76
CA GLN A 203 -8.41 20.39 -28.50
C GLN A 203 -7.17 21.04 -27.85
N GLY A 204 -6.05 20.32 -27.90
CA GLY A 204 -4.69 20.85 -27.73
C GLY A 204 -3.62 19.84 -28.17
N SER A 205 -3.27 19.87 -29.46
CA SER A 205 -2.18 19.09 -30.06
C SER A 205 -0.79 19.53 -29.59
N GLY A 206 0.10 18.57 -29.39
CA GLY A 206 1.55 18.80 -29.28
C GLY A 206 2.30 17.48 -29.23
N GLY A 207 2.64 16.93 -30.40
CA GLY A 207 3.40 15.69 -30.52
C GLY A 207 4.86 15.84 -30.13
N ALA A 208 5.41 14.78 -29.55
CA ALA A 208 6.81 14.37 -29.73
C ALA A 208 6.91 12.87 -29.46
N THR A 209 7.21 12.12 -30.52
CA THR A 209 7.77 10.78 -30.46
C THR A 209 9.02 10.78 -29.59
N GLY A 210 9.06 9.91 -28.58
CA GLY A 210 10.26 9.65 -27.80
C GLY A 210 10.06 8.45 -26.91
N ALA A 211 10.61 7.30 -27.32
CA ALA A 211 10.90 6.22 -26.40
C ALA A 211 11.73 6.77 -25.22
N GLY A 212 11.27 6.57 -23.99
CA GLY A 212 11.89 7.16 -22.82
C GLY A 212 11.38 6.55 -21.52
N TYR A 213 11.92 5.37 -21.21
CA TYR A 213 12.03 4.74 -19.90
C TYR A 213 11.57 5.57 -18.69
N SER A 214 10.49 5.14 -18.02
CA SER A 214 10.23 5.51 -16.63
C SER A 214 11.23 4.81 -15.72
N LEU A 215 12.44 5.37 -15.64
CA LEU A 215 13.38 5.14 -14.56
C LEU A 215 13.19 6.22 -13.50
N MET A 216 12.29 5.98 -12.55
CA MET A 216 12.52 6.37 -11.17
C MET A 216 12.71 5.04 -10.43
N ASN A 217 13.90 4.45 -10.38
CA ASN A 217 14.94 4.88 -9.44
C ASN A 217 16.34 4.29 -9.77
N GLY A 218 16.78 4.36 -11.03
CA GLY A 218 18.17 4.02 -11.40
C GLY A 218 19.14 5.22 -11.35
N SER A 219 18.63 6.43 -11.53
CA SER A 219 19.41 7.66 -11.66
C SER A 219 19.76 8.31 -10.33
N ALA A 220 19.00 8.09 -9.25
CA ALA A 220 19.39 8.54 -7.92
C ALA A 220 20.66 7.83 -7.42
N VAL A 221 20.83 6.55 -7.76
CA VAL A 221 22.03 5.77 -7.41
C VAL A 221 23.24 6.22 -8.25
N ILE A 222 23.04 6.54 -9.54
CA ILE A 222 24.13 7.01 -10.41
C ILE A 222 24.57 8.43 -10.04
N SER A 223 23.64 9.34 -9.71
CA SER A 223 24.00 10.67 -9.21
C SER A 223 24.72 10.61 -7.87
N ILE A 224 24.37 9.66 -6.97
CA ILE A 224 25.10 9.43 -5.72
C ILE A 224 26.52 8.89 -5.97
N LEU A 225 26.70 7.96 -6.93
CA LEU A 225 28.02 7.41 -7.27
C LEU A 225 28.94 8.44 -7.95
N VAL A 226 28.38 9.31 -8.80
CA VAL A 226 29.15 10.40 -9.43
C VAL A 226 29.57 11.44 -8.39
N VAL A 227 28.69 11.80 -7.44
CA VAL A 227 29.03 12.68 -6.32
C VAL A 227 30.10 12.05 -5.41
N PHE A 228 30.02 10.73 -5.15
CA PHE A 228 31.04 9.97 -4.42
C PHE A 228 32.40 9.97 -5.13
N ALA A 229 32.43 9.82 -6.46
CA ALA A 229 33.66 9.83 -7.26
C ALA A 229 34.34 11.21 -7.28
N PHE A 230 33.56 12.30 -7.39
CA PHE A 230 34.09 13.66 -7.25
C PHE A 230 34.62 13.95 -5.83
N PHE A 231 33.99 13.40 -4.80
CA PHE A 231 34.45 13.55 -3.41
C PHE A 231 35.77 12.81 -3.15
N MET A 232 35.95 11.61 -3.70
CA MET A 232 37.19 10.82 -3.57
C MET A 232 38.37 11.44 -4.36
N MET A 233 38.11 12.08 -5.50
CA MET A 233 39.15 12.80 -6.25
C MET A 233 39.59 14.12 -5.61
N SER A 234 38.82 14.65 -4.66
CA SER A 234 39.14 15.89 -3.93
C SER A 234 39.94 15.64 -2.64
N LEU A 235 40.21 14.38 -2.31
CA LEU A 235 40.90 13.90 -1.10
C LEU A 235 42.30 13.32 -1.37
N VAL A 236 42.81 13.48 -2.60
CA VAL A 236 44.21 13.16 -2.99
C VAL A 236 44.99 14.45 -3.21
#